data_AF-A0A2V9TE35-F1
#
_entry.id   AF-A0A2V9TE35-F1
#
_cell.length_a   1.000
_cell.length_b   1.000
_cell.length_c   1.000
_cell.angle_alpha   90.00
_cell.angle_beta   90.00
_cell.angle_gamma   90.00
#
_symmetry.space_group_name_H-M   'P 1'
#
loop_
_entity.id
_entity.type
_entity.pdbx_description
1 polymer ?
#
loop_
_entity_poly.entity_id
_entity_poly.type
_entity_poly.pdbx_seq_one_letter_code
_entity_poly.pdbx_strand_id
1 'polypeptide(L)'
;MRGLPNYRKDWASPSISLESATLALGKSAEGLTEYFETCRRKRNQIDYAQSRVASETEATELVTNAKHFYELIEAWIAKNHPKLVK
;
A
#
# COMPACT_ATOMS: atom_id res chain seq x y z
N MET A 1 -39.60 4.78 -7.91
CA MET A 1 -38.36 3.97 -7.84
C MET A 1 -37.20 4.87 -8.27
N ARG A 2 -36.37 5.34 -7.33
CA ARG A 2 -35.24 6.23 -7.63
C ARG A 2 -34.05 5.37 -8.03
N GLY A 3 -33.59 5.53 -9.27
CA GLY A 3 -32.43 4.82 -9.81
C GLY A 3 -31.19 5.10 -8.99
N LEU A 4 -30.50 4.02 -8.60
CA LEU A 4 -29.21 4.08 -7.93
C LEU A 4 -28.20 4.77 -8.88
N PRO A 5 -27.37 5.72 -8.39
CA PRO A 5 -26.39 6.38 -9.24
C PRO A 5 -25.41 5.36 -9.81
N ASN A 6 -25.15 5.47 -11.12
CA ASN A 6 -24.19 4.69 -11.88
C ASN A 6 -22.92 4.40 -11.06
N TYR A 7 -22.76 3.13 -10.70
CA TYR A 7 -21.53 2.56 -10.19
C TYR A 7 -20.48 2.67 -11.30
N ARG A 8 -19.75 3.80 -11.31
CA ARG A 8 -18.64 4.05 -12.22
C ARG A 8 -17.69 2.84 -12.18
N LYS A 9 -17.45 2.20 -13.31
CA LYS A 9 -16.59 1.01 -13.48
C LYS A 9 -15.09 1.30 -13.31
N ASP A 10 -14.74 2.51 -12.88
CA ASP A 10 -13.41 3.09 -12.92
C ASP A 10 -12.68 3.11 -11.55
N TRP A 11 -13.30 2.66 -10.45
CA TRP A 11 -12.62 2.50 -9.15
C TRP A 11 -11.82 1.20 -9.02
N ALA A 12 -12.03 0.25 -9.93
CA ALA A 12 -11.12 -0.85 -10.17
C ALA A 12 -9.96 -0.38 -11.07
N SER A 13 -9.26 0.68 -10.67
CA SER A 13 -7.89 0.83 -11.13
C SER A 13 -7.19 -0.47 -10.74
N PRO A 14 -6.56 -1.21 -11.67
CA PRO A 14 -5.75 -2.36 -11.32
C PRO A 14 -4.78 -1.88 -10.26
N SER A 15 -5.05 -2.32 -9.05
CA SER A 15 -4.20 -2.11 -7.91
C SER A 15 -2.85 -2.62 -8.34
N ILE A 16 -1.86 -1.75 -8.41
CA ILE A 16 -0.49 -2.18 -8.20
C ILE A 16 -0.51 -2.75 -6.77
N SER A 17 -0.85 -4.03 -6.64
CA SER A 17 -0.81 -4.71 -5.37
C SER A 17 0.65 -4.83 -5.00
N LEU A 18 0.95 -4.53 -3.75
CA LEU A 18 2.29 -4.74 -3.21
C LEU A 18 2.61 -6.24 -3.06
N GLU A 19 1.67 -7.11 -3.42
CA GLU A 19 1.83 -8.56 -3.53
C GLU A 19 3.00 -8.98 -4.42
N SER A 20 3.25 -8.25 -5.52
CA SER A 20 4.42 -8.49 -6.37
C SER A 20 5.74 -8.24 -5.63
N ALA A 21 5.76 -7.31 -4.68
CA ALA A 21 6.92 -7.06 -3.85
C ALA A 21 7.18 -8.22 -2.88
N THR A 22 6.15 -8.88 -2.37
CA THR A 22 6.29 -10.11 -1.56
C THR A 22 6.94 -11.24 -2.36
N LEU A 23 6.60 -11.38 -3.65
CA LEU A 23 7.22 -12.37 -4.53
C LEU A 23 8.71 -12.09 -4.77
N ALA A 24 9.10 -10.83 -4.91
CA ALA A 24 10.49 -10.43 -5.18
C ALA A 24 11.36 -10.41 -3.91
N LEU A 25 10.85 -9.82 -2.84
CA LEU A 25 11.59 -9.56 -1.59
C LEU A 25 11.51 -10.74 -0.60
N GLY A 26 10.52 -11.62 -0.78
CA GLY A 26 10.28 -12.76 0.09
C GLY A 26 9.59 -12.37 1.41
N LYS A 27 9.65 -13.29 2.39
CA LYS A 27 8.93 -13.17 3.68
C LYS A 27 9.23 -11.90 4.47
N SER A 28 10.38 -11.28 4.28
CA SER A 28 10.74 -10.04 4.96
C SER A 28 9.83 -8.85 4.58
N ALA A 29 9.20 -8.89 3.41
CA ALA A 29 8.27 -7.87 2.95
C ALA A 29 6.80 -8.13 3.32
N GLU A 30 6.45 -9.36 3.70
CA GLU A 30 5.05 -9.82 3.84
C GLU A 30 4.25 -8.91 4.79
N GLY A 31 4.74 -8.69 6.01
CA GLY A 31 4.06 -7.86 7.00
C GLY A 31 3.89 -6.39 6.57
N LEU A 32 4.88 -5.82 5.88
CA LEU A 32 4.80 -4.45 5.36
C LEU A 32 3.79 -4.37 4.21
N THR A 33 3.80 -5.34 3.30
CA THR A 33 2.88 -5.38 2.15
C THR A 33 1.43 -5.55 2.61
N GLU A 34 1.16 -6.39 3.62
CA GLU A 34 -0.16 -6.56 4.22
C GLU A 34 -0.63 -5.29 4.95
N TYR A 35 0.28 -4.62 5.67
CA TYR A 35 0.01 -3.35 6.32
C TYR A 35 -0.41 -2.28 5.29
N PHE A 36 0.33 -2.14 4.18
CA PHE A 36 -0.02 -1.16 3.14
C PHE A 36 -1.35 -1.47 2.43
N GLU A 37 -1.67 -2.74 2.20
CA GLU A 37 -2.98 -3.13 1.68
C GLU A 37 -4.11 -2.78 2.66
N THR A 38 -3.86 -2.90 3.97
CA THR A 38 -4.80 -2.48 5.01
C THR A 38 -5.00 -0.96 4.98
N CYS A 39 -3.93 -0.16 4.90
CA CYS A 39 -4.01 1.29 4.74
C CYS A 39 -4.79 1.69 3.48
N ARG A 40 -4.53 1.00 2.34
CA ARG A 40 -5.24 1.24 1.08
C ARG A 40 -6.73 0.96 1.18
N ARG A 41 -7.11 -0.16 1.81
CA ARG A 41 -8.52 -0.50 2.08
C ARG A 41 -9.17 0.54 2.97
N LYS A 42 -8.47 1.00 4.01
CA LYS A 42 -8.96 2.04 4.92
C LYS A 42 -9.19 3.37 4.18
N ARG A 43 -8.25 3.81 3.33
CA ARG A 43 -8.41 4.99 2.48
C ARG A 43 -9.68 4.90 1.62
N ASN A 44 -9.85 3.78 0.92
CA ASN A 44 -11.05 3.56 0.11
C ASN A 44 -12.32 3.64 0.96
N GLN A 45 -12.34 3.07 2.17
CA GLN A 45 -13.49 3.18 3.08
C GLN A 45 -13.76 4.62 3.53
N ILE A 46 -12.74 5.41 3.85
CA ILE A 46 -12.88 6.82 4.21
C ILE A 46 -13.50 7.61 3.06
N ASP A 47 -12.97 7.40 1.84
CA ASP A 47 -13.42 8.10 0.63
C ASP A 47 -14.91 7.82 0.31
N TYR A 48 -15.41 6.62 0.62
CA TYR A 48 -16.80 6.24 0.36
C TYR A 48 -17.76 6.44 1.54
N ALA A 49 -17.29 6.34 2.79
CA ALA A 49 -18.17 6.33 3.98
C ALA A 49 -18.30 7.69 4.69
N GLN A 50 -17.59 8.74 4.24
CA GLN A 50 -17.64 10.12 4.78
C GLN A 50 -17.57 10.27 6.32
N SER A 51 -17.09 9.26 7.07
CA SER A 51 -17.24 9.20 8.53
C SER A 51 -16.09 8.53 9.27
N ARG A 52 -14.88 8.48 8.68
CA ARG A 52 -13.68 7.99 9.38
C ARG A 52 -12.52 8.93 9.14
N VAL A 53 -12.00 9.52 10.22
CA VAL A 53 -10.79 10.35 10.20
C VAL A 53 -9.60 9.43 10.51
N ALA A 54 -8.55 9.48 9.70
CA ALA A 54 -7.27 8.86 10.04
C ALA A 54 -6.60 9.70 11.13
N SER A 55 -6.06 9.08 12.17
CA SER A 55 -5.37 9.83 13.23
C SER A 55 -3.96 10.25 12.79
N GLU A 56 -3.41 11.26 13.47
CA GLU A 56 -2.02 11.67 13.27
C GLU A 56 -1.02 10.53 13.57
N THR A 57 -1.33 9.70 14.57
CA THR A 57 -0.57 8.49 14.90
C THR A 57 -0.57 7.52 13.72
N GLU A 58 -1.72 7.23 13.12
CA GLU A 58 -1.82 6.32 11.97
C GLU A 58 -1.07 6.85 10.75
N ALA A 59 -1.10 8.17 10.53
CA ALA A 59 -0.32 8.80 9.48
C ALA A 59 1.19 8.66 9.73
N THR A 60 1.62 8.86 10.98
CA THR A 60 3.03 8.72 11.40
C THR A 60 3.51 7.28 11.26
N GLU A 61 2.70 6.31 11.66
CA GLU A 61 2.98 4.88 11.49
C GLU A 61 3.09 4.50 10.02
N LEU A 62 2.22 5.03 9.16
CA LEU A 62 2.27 4.78 7.72
C LEU A 62 3.60 5.25 7.12
N VAL A 63 4.02 6.48 7.46
CA VAL A 63 5.29 7.03 6.99
C VAL A 63 6.48 6.22 7.51
N THR A 64 6.42 5.77 8.77
CA THR A 64 7.48 4.96 9.39
C THR A 64 7.62 3.62 8.68
N ASN A 65 6.51 2.91 8.45
CA ASN A 65 6.51 1.65 7.71
C ASN A 65 6.99 1.83 6.26
N ALA A 66 6.63 2.94 5.61
CA ALA A 66 7.10 3.26 4.25
C ALA A 66 8.62 3.43 4.19
N LYS A 67 9.23 4.08 5.19
CA LYS A 67 10.69 4.22 5.29
C LYS A 67 11.38 2.86 5.48
N HIS A 68 10.88 2.02 6.39
CA HIS A 68 11.44 0.68 6.58
C HIS A 68 11.34 -0.17 5.31
N PHE A 69 10.23 -0.07 4.58
CA PHE A 69 10.05 -0.78 3.32
C PHE A 69 11.03 -0.29 2.24
N TYR A 70 11.27 1.01 2.18
CA TYR A 70 12.29 1.59 1.28
C TYR A 70 13.68 1.04 1.59
N GLU A 71 14.11 1.05 2.86
CA GLU A 71 15.40 0.51 3.27
C GLU A 71 15.55 -0.98 2.92
N LEU A 72 14.48 -1.75 3.10
CA LEU A 72 14.44 -3.17 2.74
C LEU A 72 14.61 -3.38 1.24
N ILE A 73 13.98 -2.55 0.39
CA ILE A 73 14.14 -2.59 -1.06
C ILE A 73 15.58 -2.24 -1.44
N GLU A 74 16.14 -1.16 -0.91
CA GLU A 74 17.53 -0.74 -1.22
C GLU A 74 18.52 -1.83 -0.82
N ALA A 75 18.36 -2.44 0.35
CA ALA A 75 19.19 -3.56 0.79
C ALA A 75 19.06 -4.78 -0.14
N TRP A 76 17.85 -5.09 -0.60
CA TRP A 76 17.62 -6.18 -1.56
C TRP A 76 18.25 -5.88 -2.92
N ILE A 77 18.13 -4.65 -3.42
CA ILE A 77 18.76 -4.22 -4.69
C ILE A 77 20.28 -4.31 -4.56
N ALA A 78 20.86 -3.78 -3.48
CA ALA A 78 22.30 -3.84 -3.26
C ALA A 78 22.84 -5.28 -3.22
N LYS A 79 22.05 -6.22 -2.67
CA LYS A 79 22.42 -7.63 -2.61
C LYS A 79 22.27 -8.36 -3.96
N ASN A 80 21.17 -8.16 -4.67
CA ASN A 80 20.81 -8.98 -5.84
C ASN A 80 21.17 -8.32 -7.18
N HIS A 81 21.18 -6.99 -7.22
CA HIS A 81 21.47 -6.20 -8.41
C HIS A 81 22.41 -5.03 -8.09
N PRO A 82 23.67 -5.28 -7.68
CA PRO A 82 24.59 -4.23 -7.23
C PRO A 82 24.82 -3.10 -8.25
N LYS A 83 24.65 -3.38 -9.54
CA LYS A 83 24.79 -2.41 -10.64
C LYS A 83 23.65 -1.39 -10.72
N LEU A 84 22.56 -1.61 -9.98
CA LEU A 84 21.37 -0.75 -9.95
C LEU A 84 21.30 0.11 -8.68
N VAL A 85 22.24 -0.06 -7.75
CA VAL A 85 22.36 0.80 -6.57
C VAL A 85 22.69 2.21 -7.04
N LYS A 86 21.94 3.18 -6.53
CA LYS A 86 22.14 4.61 -6.82
C LYS A 86 23.36 5.18 -6.12
#